data_AF-A0A2M7YJG4-F1
#
_entry.id   AF-A0A2M7YJG4-F1
#
_cell.length_a   1.000
_cell.length_b   1.000
_cell.length_c   1.000
_cell.angle_alpha   90.00
_cell.angle_beta   90.00
_cell.angle_gamma   90.00
#
_symmetry.space_group_name_H-M   'P 1'
#
loop_
_entity.id
_entity.type
_entity.pdbx_description
1 polymer ?
#
loop_
_entity_poly.entity_id
_entity_poly.type
_entity_poly.pdbx_seq_one_letter_code
_entity_poly.pdbx_strand_id
1 'polypeptide(L)'
;MSQSYGRKIREIWHLVFRNVFLLVNLIIFAVVGLLFFFGDFKEGLFLGIIIFVSMIVGTAKDIQAWLALEKLNFLTAARVVRVNQDGTEEQVLPEEIQKEDSIKLALGDQIPCDGLLVSVSGLEVNEALITGESRSFSKTEGEMVLAGSIVTSGGGLMRARTTYEESRIAQMTAGIQNYSANPSPIQRSIKTVVRYAGYV
;
A
#
# COMPACT_ATOMS: atom_id res chain seq x y z
N MET A 1 5.18 17.99 7.55
CA MET A 1 5.94 17.87 6.27
C MET A 1 7.34 17.23 6.40
N SER A 2 8.03 17.30 7.55
CA SER A 2 9.40 16.77 7.73
C SER A 2 9.54 15.25 7.99
N GLN A 3 8.48 14.53 8.36
CA GLN A 3 8.61 13.10 8.74
C GLN A 3 8.51 12.10 7.57
N SER A 4 7.98 12.50 6.40
CA SER A 4 7.77 11.61 5.25
C SER A 4 9.07 11.22 4.52
N TYR A 5 10.09 12.09 4.53
CA TYR A 5 11.35 11.84 3.80
C TYR A 5 12.23 10.74 4.40
N GLY A 6 12.23 10.58 5.73
CA GLY A 6 13.07 9.59 6.42
C GLY A 6 12.68 8.13 6.14
N ARG A 7 11.37 7.85 6.00
CA ARG A 7 10.87 6.51 5.63
C ARG A 7 11.28 6.11 4.21
N LYS A 8 11.15 7.04 3.25
CA LYS A 8 11.57 6.84 1.86
C LYS A 8 13.05 6.47 1.73
N ILE A 9 13.94 7.15 2.46
CA ILE A 9 15.38 6.87 2.42
C ILE A 9 15.70 5.47 2.97
N ARG A 10 15.03 5.05 4.06
CA ARG A 10 15.26 3.73 4.66
C ARG A 10 14.78 2.59 3.76
N GLU A 11 13.67 2.78 3.05
CA GLU A 11 13.14 1.79 2.12
C GLU A 11 13.99 1.65 0.85
N ILE A 12 14.49 2.76 0.30
CA ILE A 12 15.42 2.75 -0.84
C ILE A 12 16.72 2.03 -0.46
N TRP A 13 17.27 2.29 0.73
CA TRP A 13 18.44 1.58 1.23
C TRP A 13 18.21 0.08 1.39
N HIS A 14 17.03 -0.33 1.86
CA HIS A 14 16.69 -1.75 1.98
C HIS A 14 16.54 -2.44 0.62
N LEU A 15 16.03 -1.73 -0.39
CA LEU A 15 15.96 -2.23 -1.78
C LEU A 15 17.35 -2.43 -2.38
N VAL A 16 18.24 -1.44 -2.21
CA VAL A 16 19.64 -1.52 -2.67
C VAL A 16 20.38 -2.65 -1.96
N PHE A 17 20.28 -2.74 -0.62
CA PHE A 17 20.91 -3.83 0.12
C PHE A 17 20.38 -5.20 -0.31
N ARG A 18 19.08 -5.35 -0.54
CA ARG A 18 18.50 -6.63 -1.00
C ARG A 18 19.01 -7.03 -2.37
N ASN A 19 19.21 -6.08 -3.29
CA ASN A 19 19.75 -6.36 -4.62
C ASN A 19 21.26 -6.68 -4.60
N VAL A 20 22.02 -5.97 -3.75
CA VAL A 20 23.46 -6.21 -3.56
C VAL A 20 23.73 -7.52 -2.84
N PHE A 21 22.92 -7.89 -1.84
CA PHE A 21 23.06 -9.12 -1.04
C PHE A 21 22.29 -10.33 -1.59
N LEU A 22 21.79 -10.28 -2.82
CA LEU A 22 21.36 -11.51 -3.49
C LEU A 22 22.57 -12.45 -3.62
N LEU A 23 22.40 -13.71 -3.20
CA LEU A 23 23.44 -14.76 -3.22
C LEU A 23 24.19 -14.81 -4.56
N VAL A 24 23.49 -14.58 -5.67
CA VAL A 24 24.06 -14.54 -7.02
C VAL A 24 25.10 -13.43 -7.18
N ASN A 25 24.84 -12.21 -6.74
CA ASN A 25 25.81 -11.11 -6.84
C ASN A 25 27.05 -11.36 -5.98
N LEU A 26 26.87 -11.96 -4.80
CA LEU A 26 27.99 -12.32 -3.91
C LEU A 26 28.89 -13.37 -4.57
N ILE A 27 28.32 -14.41 -5.19
CA ILE A 27 29.06 -15.42 -5.95
C ILE A 27 29.85 -14.77 -7.08
N ILE A 28 29.24 -13.86 -7.84
CA ILE A 28 29.93 -13.25 -8.99
C ILE A 28 31.02 -12.28 -8.52
N PHE A 29 30.82 -11.52 -7.43
CA PHE A 29 31.89 -10.72 -6.83
C PHE A 29 33.06 -11.59 -6.34
N ALA A 30 32.77 -12.77 -5.79
CA ALA A 30 33.81 -13.73 -5.41
C ALA A 30 34.58 -14.25 -6.64
N VAL A 31 33.89 -14.55 -7.75
CA VAL A 31 34.51 -14.96 -9.02
C VAL A 31 35.38 -13.84 -9.60
N VAL A 32 34.90 -12.59 -9.63
CA VAL A 32 35.69 -11.44 -10.08
C VAL A 32 36.92 -11.23 -9.19
N GLY A 33 36.78 -11.35 -7.87
CA GLY A 33 37.91 -11.28 -6.94
C GLY A 33 38.94 -12.39 -7.16
N LEU A 34 38.48 -13.61 -7.46
CA LEU A 34 39.35 -14.73 -7.80
C LEU A 34 40.10 -14.49 -9.11
N LEU A 35 39.45 -13.97 -10.15
CA LEU A 35 40.09 -13.64 -11.44
C LEU A 35 41.17 -12.56 -11.29
N PHE A 36 40.91 -11.55 -10.46
CA PHE A 36 41.92 -10.55 -10.10
C PHE A 36 43.12 -11.18 -9.37
N PHE A 37 42.88 -12.18 -8.52
CA PHE A 37 43.94 -12.89 -7.81
C PHE A 37 44.80 -13.77 -8.73
N PHE A 38 44.20 -14.38 -9.76
CA PHE A 38 44.90 -15.21 -10.75
C PHE A 38 45.63 -14.40 -11.84
N GLY A 39 45.45 -13.08 -11.89
CA GLY A 39 46.18 -12.19 -12.79
C GLY A 39 45.49 -11.93 -14.14
N ASP A 40 44.30 -12.46 -14.37
CA ASP A 40 43.49 -12.20 -15.56
C ASP A 40 42.65 -10.92 -15.40
N PHE A 41 43.36 -9.79 -15.29
CA PHE A 41 42.78 -8.46 -15.09
C PHE A 41 41.77 -8.07 -16.18
N LYS A 42 41.96 -8.51 -17.43
CA LYS A 42 41.06 -8.18 -18.54
C LYS A 42 39.69 -8.86 -18.39
N GLU A 43 39.69 -10.13 -17.97
CA GLU A 43 38.47 -10.92 -17.82
C GLU A 43 37.70 -10.50 -16.55
N GLY A 44 38.42 -10.25 -15.45
CA GLY A 44 37.84 -9.70 -14.22
C GLY A 44 37.23 -8.32 -14.43
N LEU A 45 37.89 -7.44 -15.19
CA LEU A 45 37.36 -6.12 -15.53
C LEU A 45 36.10 -6.21 -16.41
N PHE A 46 36.10 -7.08 -17.41
CA PHE A 46 34.95 -7.29 -18.29
C PHE A 46 33.72 -7.78 -17.52
N LEU A 47 33.89 -8.81 -16.68
CA LEU A 47 32.82 -9.30 -15.80
C LEU A 47 32.36 -8.25 -14.79
N GLY A 48 33.30 -7.53 -14.16
CA GLY A 48 33.00 -6.46 -13.22
C GLY A 48 32.10 -5.38 -13.82
N ILE A 49 32.39 -4.94 -15.05
CA ILE A 49 31.58 -3.94 -15.76
C ILE A 49 30.17 -4.48 -16.05
N ILE A 50 30.05 -5.72 -16.52
CA ILE A 50 28.74 -6.33 -16.82
C ILE A 50 27.85 -6.39 -15.58
N ILE A 51 28.41 -6.79 -14.43
CA ILE A 51 27.67 -6.88 -13.16
C ILE A 51 27.28 -5.48 -12.71
N PHE A 52 28.19 -4.52 -12.81
CA PHE A 52 27.92 -3.15 -12.42
C PHE A 52 26.74 -2.56 -13.21
N VAL A 53 26.72 -2.76 -14.53
CA VAL A 53 25.60 -2.37 -15.39
C VAL A 53 24.32 -3.12 -14.99
N SER A 54 24.41 -4.43 -14.77
CA SER A 54 23.25 -5.26 -14.38
C SER A 54 22.66 -4.83 -13.03
N MET A 55 23.50 -4.41 -12.08
CA MET A 55 23.10 -3.91 -10.76
C MET A 55 22.39 -2.55 -10.87
N ILE A 56 22.87 -1.65 -11.74
CA ILE A 56 22.20 -0.37 -12.02
C ILE A 56 20.82 -0.63 -12.61
N VAL A 57 20.73 -1.47 -13.64
CA VAL A 57 19.44 -1.80 -14.29
C VAL A 57 18.49 -2.50 -13.32
N GLY A 58 18.98 -3.43 -12.49
CA GLY A 58 18.19 -4.12 -11.48
C GLY A 58 17.61 -3.15 -10.45
N THR A 59 18.43 -2.25 -9.94
CA THR A 59 18.00 -1.24 -8.96
C THR A 59 17.00 -0.26 -9.58
N ALA A 60 17.23 0.18 -10.82
CA ALA A 60 16.29 1.06 -11.52
C ALA A 60 14.91 0.41 -11.70
N LYS A 61 14.86 -0.89 -12.04
CA LYS A 61 13.61 -1.66 -12.16
C LYS A 61 12.89 -1.78 -10.82
N ASP A 62 13.62 -2.07 -9.75
CA ASP A 62 13.04 -2.17 -8.41
C ASP A 62 12.44 -0.82 -7.95
N ILE A 63 13.13 0.29 -8.22
CA ILE A 63 12.62 1.63 -7.92
C ILE A 63 11.35 1.92 -8.75
N GLN A 64 11.35 1.59 -10.04
CA GLN A 64 10.16 1.77 -10.88
C GLN A 64 8.97 0.92 -10.41
N ALA A 65 9.21 -0.32 -10.00
CA ALA A 65 8.17 -1.20 -9.46
C ALA A 65 7.61 -0.64 -8.14
N TRP A 66 8.48 -0.17 -7.25
CA TRP A 66 8.06 0.49 -6.01
C TRP A 66 7.26 1.77 -6.29
N LEU A 67 7.73 2.62 -7.21
CA LEU A 67 7.01 3.84 -7.61
C LEU A 67 5.64 3.55 -8.24
N ALA A 68 5.53 2.47 -9.01
CA ALA A 68 4.27 2.04 -9.60
C ALA A 68 3.28 1.58 -8.52
N LEU A 69 3.74 0.77 -7.55
CA LEU A 69 2.95 0.36 -6.39
C LEU A 69 2.51 1.55 -5.55
N GLU A 70 3.42 2.51 -5.31
CA GLU A 70 3.14 3.71 -4.55
C GLU A 70 2.09 4.59 -5.23
N LYS A 71 2.19 4.79 -6.56
CA LYS A 71 1.17 5.49 -7.34
C LYS A 71 -0.20 4.81 -7.25
N LEU A 72 -0.24 3.48 -7.28
CA LEU A 72 -1.49 2.73 -7.12
C LEU A 72 -2.05 2.89 -5.71
N ASN A 73 -1.23 2.84 -4.67
CA ASN A 73 -1.65 3.11 -3.29
C ASN A 73 -2.22 4.53 -3.15
N PHE A 74 -1.57 5.55 -3.75
CA PHE A 74 -2.08 6.92 -3.72
C PHE A 74 -3.38 7.11 -4.51
N LEU A 75 -3.56 6.38 -5.61
CA LEU A 75 -4.81 6.41 -6.40
C LEU A 75 -5.93 5.59 -5.75
N THR A 76 -5.58 4.65 -4.87
CA THR A 76 -6.53 3.78 -4.14
C THR A 76 -6.79 4.29 -2.72
N ALA A 77 -6.02 5.25 -2.23
CA ALA A 77 -6.32 6.01 -1.02
C ALA A 77 -7.58 6.85 -1.31
N ALA A 78 -8.74 6.27 -1.01
CA ALA A 78 -10.04 6.91 -1.15
C ALA A 78 -10.00 8.26 -0.42
N ARG A 79 -9.83 9.35 -1.18
CA ARG A 79 -9.89 10.70 -0.63
C ARG A 79 -11.32 10.97 -0.26
N VAL A 80 -11.51 11.52 0.94
CA VAL A 80 -12.84 11.86 1.44
C VAL A 80 -13.05 13.36 1.29
N VAL A 81 -14.30 13.75 1.02
CA VAL A 81 -14.65 15.17 0.93
C VAL A 81 -15.16 15.62 2.30
N ARG A 82 -14.33 16.37 3.01
CA ARG A 82 -14.72 17.06 4.25
C ARG A 82 -15.48 18.33 3.87
N VAL A 83 -16.59 18.59 4.55
CA VAL A 83 -17.34 19.84 4.47
C VAL A 83 -17.06 20.62 5.74
N ASN A 84 -16.41 21.78 5.58
CA ASN A 84 -16.09 22.67 6.69
C ASN A 84 -17.36 23.41 7.16
N GLN A 85 -17.29 24.01 8.36
CA GLN A 85 -18.41 24.77 8.92
C GLN A 85 -18.86 25.93 8.02
N ASP A 86 -17.94 26.46 7.22
CA ASP A 86 -18.20 27.54 6.24
C ASP A 86 -18.87 27.03 4.94
N GLY A 87 -19.16 25.72 4.84
CA GLY A 87 -19.76 25.09 3.67
C GLY A 87 -18.78 24.78 2.54
N THR A 88 -17.49 25.06 2.72
CA THR A 88 -16.46 24.73 1.73
C THR A 88 -16.12 23.24 1.76
N GLU A 89 -15.95 22.64 0.57
CA GLU A 89 -15.55 21.24 0.41
C GLU A 89 -14.03 21.13 0.26
N GLU A 90 -13.40 20.25 1.03
CA GLU A 90 -11.96 19.99 1.00
C GLU A 90 -11.69 18.49 0.86
N GLN A 91 -10.78 18.10 -0.03
CA GLN A 91 -10.35 16.70 -0.14
C GLN A 91 -9.25 16.41 0.87
N VAL A 92 -9.54 15.53 1.84
CA VAL A 92 -8.58 15.14 2.88
C VAL A 92 -8.32 13.63 2.83
N LEU A 93 -7.18 13.22 3.38
CA LEU A 93 -6.88 11.80 3.57
C LEU A 93 -7.76 11.23 4.69
N PRO A 94 -8.16 9.94 4.64
CA PRO A 94 -8.92 9.32 5.73
C PRO A 94 -8.23 9.44 7.09
N GLU A 95 -6.90 9.39 7.10
CA GLU A 95 -6.04 9.52 8.29
C GLU A 95 -6.14 10.91 8.96
N GLU A 96 -6.55 11.94 8.22
CA GLU A 96 -6.66 13.31 8.70
C GLU A 96 -8.05 13.61 9.31
N ILE A 97 -8.99 12.66 9.25
CA ILE A 97 -10.35 12.80 9.78
C ILE A 97 -10.33 12.85 11.31
N GLN A 98 -10.97 13.89 11.86
CA GLN A 98 -11.16 14.07 13.30
C GLN A 98 -12.63 13.85 13.69
N LYS A 99 -12.87 13.71 15.01
CA LYS A 99 -14.23 13.63 15.56
C LYS A 99 -14.99 14.93 15.24
N GLU A 100 -16.28 14.79 14.97
CA GLU A 100 -17.22 15.85 14.57
C GLU A 100 -17.03 16.43 13.16
N ASP A 101 -16.08 15.92 12.37
CA ASP A 101 -15.97 16.31 10.96
C ASP A 101 -17.21 15.92 10.16
N SER A 102 -17.69 16.84 9.32
CA SER A 102 -18.76 16.54 8.37
C SER A 102 -18.14 16.02 7.08
N ILE A 103 -18.52 14.81 6.67
CA ILE A 103 -18.00 14.13 5.50
C ILE A 103 -19.14 13.91 4.52
N LYS A 104 -18.94 14.33 3.29
CA LYS A 104 -19.88 14.12 2.20
C LYS A 104 -19.69 12.70 1.66
N LEU A 105 -20.79 11.98 1.54
CA LEU A 105 -20.85 10.62 1.02
C LEU A 105 -21.48 10.65 -0.39
N ALA A 106 -20.78 10.09 -1.36
CA ALA A 106 -21.27 9.89 -2.72
C ALA A 106 -21.29 8.41 -3.10
N LEU A 107 -22.01 8.11 -4.19
CA LEU A 107 -22.06 6.77 -4.78
C LEU A 107 -20.65 6.23 -5.04
N GLY A 108 -20.37 5.02 -4.53
CA GLY A 108 -19.09 4.35 -4.68
C GLY A 108 -18.06 4.67 -3.60
N ASP A 109 -18.34 5.64 -2.72
CA ASP A 109 -17.44 5.98 -1.61
C ASP A 109 -17.46 4.87 -0.56
N GLN A 110 -16.26 4.55 -0.05
CA GLN A 110 -16.12 3.73 1.15
C GLN A 110 -16.16 4.62 2.39
N ILE A 111 -16.98 4.25 3.36
CA ILE A 111 -17.14 5.02 4.60
C ILE A 111 -15.85 4.89 5.43
N PRO A 112 -15.15 6.01 5.72
CA PRO A 112 -13.81 5.97 6.31
C PRO A 112 -13.82 5.70 7.83
N CYS A 113 -14.86 6.09 8.54
CA CYS A 113 -14.97 6.00 10.00
C CYS A 113 -16.43 5.84 10.43
N ASP A 114 -16.67 5.39 11.66
CA ASP A 114 -18.02 5.29 12.19
C ASP A 114 -18.60 6.70 12.38
N GLY A 115 -19.84 6.90 11.96
CA GLY A 115 -20.46 8.22 11.90
C GLY A 115 -21.98 8.20 11.98
N LEU A 116 -22.55 9.37 12.24
CA LEU A 116 -23.98 9.60 12.24
C LEU A 116 -24.39 10.30 10.95
N LEU A 117 -25.43 9.81 10.27
CA LEU A 117 -25.96 10.47 9.08
C LEU A 117 -26.70 11.75 9.47
N VAL A 118 -26.20 12.88 9.00
CA VAL A 118 -26.78 14.22 9.23
C VAL A 118 -27.80 14.56 8.14
N SER A 119 -27.53 14.14 6.90
CA SER A 119 -28.49 14.27 5.81
C SER A 119 -28.38 13.12 4.83
N VAL A 120 -29.51 12.67 4.29
CA VAL A 120 -29.58 11.51 3.41
C VAL A 120 -30.42 11.80 2.17
N SER A 121 -29.90 11.46 1.00
CA SER A 121 -30.59 11.54 -0.29
C SER A 121 -30.61 10.15 -0.94
N GLY A 122 -31.54 9.30 -0.50
CA GLY A 122 -31.71 7.93 -1.02
C GLY A 122 -30.48 7.04 -0.78
N LEU A 123 -29.80 7.21 0.36
CA LEU A 123 -28.55 6.52 0.66
C LEU A 123 -28.80 5.03 0.91
N GLU A 124 -28.13 4.20 0.13
CA GLU A 124 -28.00 2.78 0.39
C GLU A 124 -26.53 2.43 0.60
N VAL A 125 -26.26 1.62 1.61
CA VAL A 125 -24.91 1.18 1.97
C VAL A 125 -24.86 -0.33 2.06
N ASN A 126 -23.77 -0.88 1.53
CA ASN A 126 -23.48 -2.30 1.57
C ASN A 126 -22.44 -2.55 2.67
N GLU A 127 -22.83 -3.39 3.64
CA GLU A 127 -22.01 -3.74 4.81
C GLU A 127 -21.30 -5.09 4.64
N ALA A 128 -21.21 -5.65 3.41
CA ALA A 128 -20.65 -6.96 3.13
C ALA A 128 -19.22 -7.16 3.65
N LEU A 129 -18.41 -6.09 3.72
CA LEU A 129 -17.06 -6.14 4.27
C LEU A 129 -17.04 -6.46 5.77
N ILE A 130 -18.14 -6.21 6.49
CA ILE A 130 -18.26 -6.41 7.94
C ILE A 130 -19.12 -7.63 8.24
N THR A 131 -20.27 -7.76 7.55
CA THR A 131 -21.28 -8.79 7.83
C THR A 131 -21.12 -10.04 6.96
N GLY A 132 -20.40 -9.94 5.85
CA GLY A 132 -20.29 -11.02 4.85
C GLY A 132 -21.52 -11.18 3.97
N GLU A 133 -22.55 -10.36 4.13
CA GLU A 133 -23.77 -10.40 3.34
C GLU A 133 -23.78 -9.28 2.30
N SER A 134 -23.88 -9.63 1.01
CA SER A 134 -23.89 -8.68 -0.13
C SER A 134 -25.18 -7.85 -0.26
N ARG A 135 -25.96 -7.69 0.81
CA ARG A 135 -27.20 -6.90 0.78
C ARG A 135 -26.92 -5.44 1.11
N SER A 136 -27.45 -4.56 0.27
CA SER A 136 -27.50 -3.13 0.56
C SER A 136 -28.67 -2.82 1.48
N PHE A 137 -28.42 -1.97 2.47
CA PHE A 137 -29.42 -1.47 3.40
C PHE A 137 -29.64 0.02 3.13
N SER A 138 -30.90 0.41 2.98
CA SER A 138 -31.27 1.82 2.93
C SER A 138 -31.15 2.43 4.33
N LYS A 139 -30.51 3.59 4.43
CA LYS A 139 -30.32 4.33 5.68
C LYS A 139 -31.14 5.61 5.68
N THR A 140 -31.51 6.06 6.87
CA THR A 140 -32.22 7.32 7.08
C THR A 140 -31.41 8.32 7.90
N GLU A 141 -31.83 9.59 7.91
CA GLU A 141 -31.19 10.63 8.71
C GLU A 141 -31.23 10.28 10.21
N GLY A 142 -30.11 10.47 10.91
CA GLY A 142 -29.97 10.10 12.32
C GLY A 142 -29.56 8.65 12.56
N GLU A 143 -29.42 7.81 11.53
CA GLU A 143 -28.86 6.46 11.68
C GLU A 143 -27.33 6.46 11.73
N MET A 144 -26.77 5.44 12.39
CA MET A 144 -25.33 5.21 12.39
C MET A 144 -24.90 4.44 11.15
N VAL A 145 -23.79 4.88 10.57
CA VAL A 145 -23.05 4.18 9.54
C VAL A 145 -21.74 3.67 10.09
N LEU A 146 -21.42 2.43 9.72
CA LEU A 146 -20.19 1.76 10.11
C LEU A 146 -19.12 2.00 9.06
N ALA A 147 -17.89 2.16 9.51
CA ALA A 147 -16.74 2.26 8.64
C ALA A 147 -16.58 0.99 7.82
N GLY A 148 -16.16 1.15 6.57
CA GLY A 148 -15.89 0.05 5.65
C GLY A 148 -17.07 -0.32 4.78
N SER A 149 -18.27 0.12 5.14
CA SER A 149 -19.43 0.03 4.27
C SER A 149 -19.22 0.86 3.01
N ILE A 150 -19.77 0.40 1.88
CA ILE A 150 -19.65 1.08 0.58
C ILE A 150 -21.01 1.65 0.20
N VAL A 151 -21.04 2.91 -0.23
CA VAL A 151 -22.28 3.54 -0.72
C VAL A 151 -22.64 2.94 -2.08
N THR A 152 -23.78 2.25 -2.15
CA THR A 152 -24.26 1.61 -3.39
C THR A 152 -25.32 2.39 -4.12
N SER A 153 -25.98 3.35 -3.47
CA SER A 153 -26.96 4.24 -4.08
C SER A 153 -27.07 5.55 -3.31
N GLY A 154 -27.43 6.64 -3.99
CA GLY A 154 -27.69 7.93 -3.39
C GLY A 154 -26.44 8.65 -2.86
N GLY A 155 -26.64 9.45 -1.82
CA GLY A 155 -25.57 10.22 -1.17
C GLY A 155 -26.07 10.89 0.11
N GLY A 156 -25.17 11.57 0.83
CA GLY A 156 -25.53 12.22 2.09
C GLY A 156 -24.37 12.95 2.74
N LEU A 157 -24.64 13.44 3.95
CA LEU A 157 -23.66 14.01 4.86
C LEU A 157 -23.62 13.16 6.11
N MET A 158 -22.44 12.72 6.50
CA MET A 158 -22.22 12.07 7.78
C MET A 158 -21.37 12.93 8.70
N ARG A 159 -21.53 12.78 10.00
CA ARG A 159 -20.66 13.35 11.01
C ARG A 159 -19.82 12.25 11.64
N ALA A 160 -18.50 12.39 11.58
CA ALA A 160 -17.56 11.44 12.14
C ALA A 160 -17.70 11.38 13.67
N ARG A 161 -17.95 10.19 14.23
CA ARG A 161 -18.05 9.98 15.68
C ARG A 161 -16.74 9.47 16.29
N THR A 162 -15.97 8.74 15.50
CA THR A 162 -14.67 8.17 15.86
C THR A 162 -13.59 8.67 14.90
N THR A 163 -12.34 8.77 15.35
CA THR A 163 -11.21 8.99 14.43
C THR A 163 -10.98 7.76 13.55
N TYR A 164 -10.26 7.93 12.44
CA TYR A 164 -9.90 6.83 11.55
C TYR A 164 -9.17 5.69 12.29
N GLU A 165 -8.22 6.03 13.17
CA GLU A 165 -7.46 5.06 13.99
C GLU A 165 -8.33 4.26 14.98
N GLU A 166 -9.41 4.86 15.48
CA GLU A 166 -10.37 4.21 16.39
C GLU A 166 -11.38 3.33 15.67
N SER A 167 -11.53 3.49 14.36
CA SER A 167 -12.51 2.76 13.57
C SER A 167 -12.17 1.27 13.46
N ARG A 168 -13.18 0.40 13.55
CA ARG A 168 -13.04 -1.06 13.46
C ARG A 168 -12.36 -1.53 12.16
N ILE A 169 -12.45 -0.74 11.09
CA ILE A 169 -11.73 -0.99 9.83
C ILE A 169 -10.24 -0.75 9.94
N ALA A 170 -9.79 0.25 10.70
CA ALA A 170 -8.37 0.44 10.96
C ALA A 170 -7.80 -0.73 11.76
N GLN A 171 -8.56 -1.29 12.71
CA GLN A 171 -8.15 -2.48 13.45
C GLN A 171 -8.16 -3.75 12.58
N MET A 172 -9.12 -3.91 11.67
CA MET A 172 -9.11 -5.01 10.69
C MET A 172 -7.97 -4.86 9.66
N THR A 173 -7.72 -3.65 9.16
CA THR A 173 -6.64 -3.34 8.21
C THR A 173 -5.27 -3.47 8.88
N ALA A 174 -5.13 -3.08 10.15
CA ALA A 174 -3.93 -3.33 10.96
C ALA A 174 -3.74 -4.82 11.25
N GLY A 175 -4.82 -5.58 11.45
CA GLY A 175 -4.81 -7.04 11.53
C GLY A 175 -4.37 -7.71 10.22
N ILE A 176 -4.75 -7.13 9.07
CA ILE A 176 -4.36 -7.59 7.73
C ILE A 176 -2.92 -7.17 7.39
N GLN A 177 -2.42 -6.03 7.88
CA GLN A 177 -1.01 -5.65 7.74
C GLN A 177 -0.05 -6.61 8.47
N ASN A 178 -0.53 -7.32 9.49
CA ASN A 178 0.21 -8.42 10.12
C ASN A 178 0.10 -9.77 9.38
N TYR A 179 -0.76 -9.89 8.38
CA TYR A 179 -0.67 -10.95 7.38
C TYR A 179 0.39 -10.58 6.36
N SER A 180 1.65 -10.73 6.79
CA SER A 180 2.83 -10.71 5.94
C SER A 180 2.52 -11.38 4.60
N ALA A 181 2.83 -10.66 3.51
CA ALA A 181 2.78 -11.12 2.13
C ALA A 181 3.24 -12.59 2.05
N ASN A 182 2.28 -13.51 2.07
CA ASN A 182 2.58 -14.91 1.91
C ASN A 182 2.94 -15.04 0.43
N PRO A 183 4.17 -15.45 0.08
CA PRO A 183 4.58 -15.49 -1.32
C PRO A 183 3.55 -16.30 -2.10
N SER A 184 3.12 -15.76 -3.24
CA SER A 184 2.11 -16.41 -4.08
C SER A 184 2.54 -17.85 -4.40
N PRO A 185 1.62 -18.78 -4.70
CA PRO A 185 1.98 -20.15 -5.04
C PRO A 185 3.06 -20.22 -6.13
N ILE A 186 3.02 -19.30 -7.09
CA ILE A 186 4.01 -19.15 -8.15
C ILE A 186 5.37 -18.69 -7.59
N GLN A 187 5.39 -17.70 -6.69
CA GLN A 187 6.62 -17.26 -6.03
C GLN A 187 7.25 -18.37 -5.17
N ARG A 188 6.46 -19.22 -4.51
CA ARG A 188 6.97 -20.41 -3.80
C ARG A 188 7.61 -21.41 -4.76
N SER A 189 6.95 -21.71 -5.87
CA SER A 189 7.48 -22.62 -6.89
C SER A 189 8.78 -22.10 -7.50
N ILE A 190 8.85 -20.80 -7.82
CA ILE A 190 10.07 -20.15 -8.30
C ILE A 190 11.20 -20.25 -7.25
N LYS A 191 10.89 -20.02 -5.97
CA LYS A 191 11.89 -20.07 -4.89
C LYS A 191 12.46 -21.48 -4.70
N THR A 192 11.65 -22.52 -4.90
CA THR A 192 12.10 -23.92 -4.88
C THR A 192 13.02 -24.24 -6.04
N VAL A 193 12.68 -23.80 -7.26
CA VAL A 193 13.51 -23.99 -8.45
C VAL A 193 14.86 -23.27 -8.32
N VAL A 194 14.85 -22.02 -7.86
CA VAL A 194 16.08 -21.24 -7.62
C VAL A 194 16.96 -21.88 -6.55
N ARG A 195 16.36 -22.42 -5.47
CA ARG A 195 17.11 -23.13 -4.42
C ARG A 195 17.78 -24.41 -4.95
N TYR A 196 17.10 -25.15 -5.82
CA TYR A 196 17.64 -26.38 -6.40
C TYR A 196 18.73 -26.10 -7.44
N ALA A 197 18.53 -25.07 -8.28
CA ALA A 197 19.51 -24.67 -9.28
C ALA A 197 20.76 -24.00 -8.69
N GLY A 198 20.67 -23.38 -7.50
CA GLY A 198 21.81 -22.81 -6.80
C GLY A 198 22.63 -23.80 -5.95
N TYR A 199 22.18 -25.06 -5.86
CA TYR A 199 22.88 -26.14 -5.13
C TYR A 199 23.55 -27.16 -6.07
N VAL A 200 23.37 -26.99 -7.39
CA VAL A 200 24.09 -27.69 -8.47
C VAL A 200 25.12 -26.73 -9.04
#